data_AF-A0A3B9KYP5-F1
#
_entry.id   AF-A0A3B9KYP5-F1
#
_cell.length_a   1.000
_cell.length_b   1.000
_cell.length_c   1.000
_cell.angle_alpha   90.00
_cell.angle_beta   90.00
_cell.angle_gamma   90.00
#
_symmetry.space_group_name_H-M   'P 1'
#
loop_
_entity.id
_entity.type
_entity.pdbx_description
1 polymer ?
#
loop_
_entity_poly.entity_id
_entity_poly.type
_entity_poly.pdbx_seq_one_letter_code
_entity_poly.pdbx_strand_id
1 'polypeptide(L)' 'MALPPILQNLRIPVIGSPLFIISNPDLVIAQCKAGVVGSFPA' A
#
# COMPACT_ATOMS: atom_id res chain seq x y z
N MET A 1 -2.09 21.51 2.36
CA MET A 1 -1.62 20.14 2.70
C MET A 1 -1.30 19.41 1.41
N ALA A 2 -0.17 18.71 1.34
CA ALA A 2 0.30 18.06 0.11
C ALA A 2 -0.34 16.69 -0.18
N LEU A 3 -1.02 16.07 0.81
CA LEU A 3 -1.66 14.76 0.67
C LEU A 3 -3.20 14.84 0.72
N PRO A 4 -3.92 14.09 -0.16
CA PRO A 4 -5.37 13.90 -0.07
C PRO A 4 -5.83 13.34 1.29
N PRO A 5 -7.04 13.67 1.79
CA PRO A 5 -7.55 13.20 3.08
C PRO A 5 -7.47 11.69 3.28
N ILE A 6 -7.74 10.91 2.24
CA ILE A 6 -7.75 9.44 2.30
C ILE A 6 -6.36 8.83 2.56
N LEU A 7 -5.28 9.58 2.31
CA LEU A 7 -3.89 9.12 2.48
C LEU A 7 -3.23 9.68 3.74
N GLN A 8 -3.94 10.45 4.57
CA GLN A 8 -3.36 11.15 5.73
C GLN A 8 -2.96 10.23 6.89
N ASN A 9 -3.52 9.01 6.94
CA ASN A 9 -3.28 8.05 8.03
C ASN A 9 -2.18 7.02 7.74
N LEU A 10 -1.40 7.21 6.67
CA LEU A 10 -0.27 6.34 6.36
C LEU A 10 0.92 6.65 7.26
N ARG A 11 1.71 5.63 7.62
CA ARG A 11 2.97 5.82 8.36
C ARG A 11 3.99 6.57 7.51
N ILE A 12 4.05 6.18 6.24
CA ILE A 12 4.85 6.83 5.19
C ILE A 12 4.00 6.90 3.92
N PRO A 13 4.02 8.02 3.18
CA PRO A 13 3.15 8.20 2.01
C PRO A 13 3.71 7.45 0.79
N VAL A 14 3.68 6.13 0.82
CA VAL A 14 4.18 5.26 -0.26
C VAL A 14 3.13 4.22 -0.66
N ILE A 15 3.24 3.72 -1.89
CA ILE A 15 2.36 2.72 -2.49
C ILE A 15 3.23 1.57 -3.00
N GLY A 16 2.86 0.33 -2.67
CA GLY A 16 3.51 -0.85 -3.21
C GLY A 16 3.22 -1.02 -4.70
N SER A 17 4.21 -1.35 -5.52
CA SER A 17 4.01 -1.63 -6.94
C SER A 17 3.19 -2.92 -7.14
N PRO A 18 2.23 -2.97 -8.08
CA PRO A 18 1.47 -4.18 -8.38
C PRO A 18 2.30 -5.16 -9.21
N LEU A 19 2.74 -6.26 -8.61
CA LEU A 19 3.67 -7.23 -9.19
C LEU A 19 3.02 -8.62 -9.28
N PHE A 20 2.91 -9.17 -10.50
CA PHE A 20 2.27 -10.48 -10.76
C PHE A 20 2.80 -11.64 -9.93
N ILE A 21 4.10 -11.67 -9.63
CA ILE A 21 4.73 -12.81 -8.96
C ILE A 21 4.65 -12.70 -7.44
N ILE A 22 4.75 -11.47 -6.88
CA ILE A 22 4.96 -11.29 -5.44
C ILE A 22 3.83 -10.54 -4.71
N SER A 23 2.98 -9.78 -5.41
CA SER A 23 1.84 -9.06 -4.80
C SER A 23 0.71 -10.02 -4.46
N ASN A 24 0.95 -10.90 -3.49
CA ASN A 24 -0.01 -11.84 -2.95
C ASN A 24 -0.75 -11.25 -1.72
N PRO A 25 -1.82 -11.90 -1.22
CA PRO A 25 -2.56 -11.42 -0.07
C PRO A 25 -1.71 -11.19 1.18
N ASP A 26 -0.78 -12.09 1.50
CA ASP A 26 0.06 -11.97 2.70
C ASP A 26 0.93 -10.70 2.67
N LEU A 27 1.55 -10.40 1.53
CA LEU A 27 2.35 -9.19 1.34
C LEU A 27 1.49 -7.93 1.43
N VAL A 28 0.36 -7.89 0.73
CA VAL A 28 -0.53 -6.72 0.73
C VAL A 28 -1.09 -6.47 2.13
N ILE A 29 -1.45 -7.51 2.88
CA ILE A 29 -1.91 -7.39 4.27
C ILE A 29 -0.79 -6.84 5.15
N ALA A 30 0.45 -7.34 5.00
CA ALA A 30 1.58 -6.85 5.77
C ALA A 30 1.87 -5.36 5.47
N GLN A 31 1.78 -4.94 4.21
CA GLN A 31 1.92 -3.54 3.80
C GLN A 31 0.85 -2.65 4.46
N CYS A 32 -0.43 -3.05 4.39
CA CYS A 32 -1.52 -2.32 5.02
C CYS A 32 -1.34 -2.17 6.54
N LYS A 33 -0.92 -3.24 7.23
CA LYS A 33 -0.62 -3.21 8.68
C LYS A 33 0.58 -2.32 9.02
N ALA A 34 1.56 -2.20 8.11
CA ALA A 34 2.71 -1.33 8.28
C ALA A 34 2.41 0.16 8.03
N GLY A 35 1.19 0.50 7.59
CA GLY A 35 0.78 1.87 7.24
C GLY A 35 1.24 2.28 5.85
N VAL A 36 1.25 1.33 4.90
CA VAL A 36 1.56 1.49 3.47
C VAL A 36 0.33 1.07 2.65
N VAL A 37 0.11 1.71 1.49
CA VAL A 37 -0.94 1.25 0.56
C VAL A 37 -0.43 0.04 -0.21
N GLY A 38 -1.09 -1.11 -0.02
CA GLY A 38 -0.84 -2.32 -0.83
C GLY A 38 -1.64 -2.31 -2.14
N SER A 39 -1.17 -3.04 -3.14
CA SER A 39 -1.80 -3.12 -4.46
C SER A 39 -1.70 -4.52 -5.07
N PHE A 40 -2.65 -4.85 -5.93
CA PHE A 40 -2.66 -6.07 -6.74
C PHE A 40 -2.56 -5.72 -8.23
N PRO A 41 -1.92 -6.56 -9.05
CA PRO A 41 -2.01 -6.46 -10.50
C PRO A 41 -3.45 -6.70 -10.97
N ALA A 42 -3.79 -6.14 -12.14
CA ALA A 42 -5.08 -6.34 -12.81
C ALA A 42 -5.12 -7.67 -13.58
#